data_AF-X1EJ47-F1
#
_entry.id   AF-X1EJ47-F1
#
_cell.length_a   1.000
_cell.length_b   1.000
_cell.length_c   1.000
_cell.angle_alpha   90.00
_cell.angle_beta   90.00
_cell.angle_gamma   90.00
#
_symmetry.space_group_name_H-M   'P 1'
#
loop_
_entity.id
_entity.type
_entity.pdbx_description
1 polymer ?
#
loop_
_entity_poly.entity_id
_entity_poly.type
_entity_poly.pdbx_seq_one_letter_code
_entity_poly.pdbx_strand_id
1 'polypeptide(L)'
;NKKMKNRIISFYRENKKLILLLVRIIISVSLIVFLVKTQFKDIRSALEIIKSVNKPLLVLSLSTHIFGIWITAVRWNTLLGTQKVKLGTTTLTLTVLIGFFFNNFLPTSIGGDVFRTYDAAKKANIPIETSASIIIVERFSGVISASTYAIIALFLGFTAIGNRSFIIPVIIFFIICIIIAFLILNPSILRLNKLINKIKFLKKVKEKLANIYFTFLSFKKFKWVLVR
;
A
#
# COMPACT_ATOMS: atom_id res chain seq x y z
N ASN A 1 -41.44 -17.94 1.84
CA ASN A 1 -41.80 -16.90 0.83
C ASN A 1 -40.63 -16.66 -0.15
N LYS A 2 -40.51 -17.52 -1.18
CA LYS A 2 -39.34 -17.62 -2.10
C LYS A 2 -39.24 -16.42 -3.07
N LYS A 3 -40.38 -15.83 -3.42
CA LYS A 3 -40.52 -14.66 -4.32
C LYS A 3 -39.91 -13.39 -3.72
N MET A 4 -40.08 -13.19 -2.41
CA MET A 4 -39.53 -12.04 -1.67
C MET A 4 -38.00 -12.11 -1.55
N LYS A 5 -37.45 -13.29 -1.24
CA LYS A 5 -36.00 -13.51 -1.18
C LYS A 5 -35.32 -13.23 -2.53
N ASN A 6 -35.92 -13.67 -3.64
CA ASN A 6 -35.38 -13.42 -4.97
C ASN A 6 -35.40 -11.93 -5.36
N ARG A 7 -36.43 -11.17 -4.96
CA ARG A 7 -36.49 -9.70 -5.15
C ARG A 7 -35.40 -8.95 -4.36
N ILE A 8 -35.12 -9.37 -3.13
CA ILE A 8 -34.05 -8.76 -2.32
C ILE A 8 -32.67 -9.03 -2.93
N ILE A 9 -32.45 -10.25 -3.42
CA ILE A 9 -31.18 -10.63 -4.07
C ILE A 9 -30.98 -9.87 -5.39
N SER A 10 -32.03 -9.72 -6.22
CA SER A 10 -31.93 -8.93 -7.46
C SER A 10 -31.66 -7.46 -7.17
N PHE A 11 -32.36 -6.86 -6.20
CA PHE A 11 -32.16 -5.48 -5.79
C PHE A 11 -30.75 -5.22 -5.26
N TYR A 12 -30.22 -6.10 -4.40
CA TYR A 12 -28.84 -5.98 -3.90
C TYR A 12 -27.82 -6.09 -5.03
N ARG A 13 -28.06 -6.95 -6.02
CA ARG A 13 -27.14 -7.15 -7.15
C ARG A 13 -27.09 -5.92 -8.06
N GLU A 14 -28.23 -5.27 -8.29
CA GLU A 14 -28.33 -4.03 -9.07
C GLU A 14 -27.74 -2.83 -8.32
N ASN A 15 -28.04 -2.69 -7.03
CA ASN A 15 -27.68 -1.50 -6.24
C ASN A 15 -26.42 -1.68 -5.37
N LYS A 16 -25.66 -2.76 -5.56
CA LYS A 16 -24.50 -3.12 -4.71
C LYS A 16 -23.52 -1.96 -4.51
N LYS A 17 -23.22 -1.21 -5.57
CA LYS A 17 -22.27 -0.09 -5.53
C LYS A 17 -22.79 1.05 -4.64
N LEU A 18 -24.07 1.39 -4.79
CA LEU A 18 -24.73 2.44 -4.01
C LEU A 18 -24.84 2.05 -2.54
N ILE A 19 -25.24 0.80 -2.25
CA ILE A 19 -25.33 0.28 -0.87
C ILE A 19 -23.95 0.32 -0.20
N LEU A 20 -22.89 -0.13 -0.90
CA LEU A 20 -21.52 -0.07 -0.36
C LEU A 20 -21.04 1.37 -0.13
N LEU A 21 -21.41 2.31 -0.99
CA LEU A 21 -21.11 3.72 -0.81
C LEU A 21 -21.82 4.28 0.43
N LEU A 22 -23.13 4.04 0.56
CA LEU A 22 -23.93 4.50 1.70
C LEU A 22 -23.42 3.93 3.01
N VAL A 23 -23.11 2.64 3.06
CA VAL A 23 -22.53 2.00 4.25
C VAL A 23 -21.19 2.65 4.61
N ARG A 24 -20.31 2.90 3.64
CA ARG A 24 -19.04 3.59 3.88
C ARG A 24 -19.26 5.00 4.45
N ILE A 25 -20.16 5.78 3.85
CA ILE A 25 -20.48 7.13 4.31
C ILE A 25 -21.02 7.10 5.74
N ILE A 26 -21.99 6.23 6.04
CA ILE A 26 -22.59 6.10 7.37
C ILE A 26 -21.52 5.73 8.41
N ILE A 27 -20.65 4.77 8.11
CA ILE A 27 -19.56 4.38 9.01
C ILE A 27 -18.59 5.54 9.22
N SER A 28 -18.14 6.20 8.15
CA SER A 28 -17.21 7.33 8.22
C SER A 28 -17.79 8.49 9.03
N VAL A 29 -19.04 8.90 8.75
CA VAL A 29 -19.71 9.98 9.48
C VAL A 29 -19.93 9.60 10.94
N SER A 30 -20.37 8.36 11.22
CA SER A 30 -20.57 7.90 12.59
C SER A 30 -19.27 7.93 13.39
N LEU A 31 -18.16 7.49 12.81
CA LEU A 31 -16.84 7.54 13.44
C LEU A 31 -16.38 8.98 13.66
N ILE A 32 -16.56 9.87 12.69
CA ILE A 32 -16.20 11.29 12.83
C ILE A 32 -17.03 11.93 13.95
N VAL A 33 -18.35 11.73 13.96
CA VAL A 33 -19.24 12.26 15.01
C VAL A 33 -18.86 11.69 16.37
N PHE A 34 -18.56 10.40 16.46
CA PHE A 34 -18.08 9.77 17.68
C PHE A 34 -16.77 10.40 18.17
N LEU A 35 -15.80 10.60 17.28
CA LEU A 35 -14.50 11.17 17.60
C LEU A 35 -14.63 12.64 18.02
N VAL A 36 -15.45 13.42 17.32
CA VAL A 36 -15.72 14.82 17.68
C VAL A 36 -16.42 14.89 19.04
N LYS A 37 -17.46 14.08 19.29
CA LYS A 37 -18.16 14.09 20.58
C LYS A 37 -17.30 13.63 21.76
N THR A 38 -16.36 12.71 21.54
CA THR A 38 -15.52 12.16 22.61
C THR A 38 -14.27 12.98 22.88
N GLN A 39 -13.65 13.56 21.84
CA GLN A 39 -12.35 14.23 21.93
C GLN A 39 -12.44 15.76 21.78
N PHE A 40 -13.37 16.27 20.95
CA PHE A 40 -13.52 17.70 20.71
C PHE A 40 -14.56 18.29 21.66
N LYS A 41 -14.10 18.77 22.82
CA LYS A 41 -14.96 19.49 23.78
C LYS A 41 -15.12 20.98 23.43
N ASP A 42 -14.06 21.63 22.95
CA ASP A 42 -14.08 23.05 22.57
C ASP A 42 -13.10 23.33 21.41
N ILE A 43 -13.54 24.13 20.44
CA ILE A 43 -12.72 24.65 19.34
C ILE A 43 -11.60 25.57 19.86
N ARG A 44 -11.85 26.30 20.96
CA ARG A 44 -10.85 27.20 21.56
C ARG A 44 -9.61 26.44 22.03
N SER A 45 -9.79 25.29 22.67
CA SER A 45 -8.67 24.44 23.10
C SER A 45 -7.81 23.96 21.93
N ALA A 46 -8.42 23.64 20.78
CA ALA A 46 -7.66 23.28 19.58
C ALA A 46 -6.82 24.46 19.05
N LEU A 47 -7.37 25.68 19.06
CA LEU A 47 -6.65 26.89 18.65
C LEU A 47 -5.49 27.23 19.61
N GLU A 48 -5.66 27.02 20.91
CA GLU A 48 -4.59 27.21 21.89
C GLU A 48 -3.44 26.23 21.66
N ILE A 49 -3.74 24.96 21.40
CA ILE A 49 -2.72 23.94 21.08
C ILE A 49 -1.91 24.35 19.84
N ILE A 50 -2.58 24.82 18.78
CA ILE A 50 -1.92 25.29 17.55
C ILE A 50 -1.00 26.47 17.85
N LYS A 51 -1.42 27.42 18.70
CA LYS A 51 -0.60 28.57 19.11
C LYS A 51 0.61 28.16 19.96
N SER A 52 0.47 27.13 20.78
CA SER A 52 1.55 26.62 21.64
C SER A 52 2.48 25.63 20.94
N VAL A 53 2.34 25.41 19.62
CA VAL A 53 3.20 24.47 18.89
C VAL A 53 4.66 24.89 18.95
N ASN A 54 5.52 23.94 19.29
CA ASN A 54 6.96 24.09 19.19
C ASN A 54 7.37 24.18 17.71
N LYS A 55 7.75 25.39 17.27
CA LYS A 55 8.11 25.68 15.87
C LYS A 55 9.27 24.80 15.36
N PRO A 56 10.37 24.59 16.10
CA PRO A 56 11.42 23.65 15.70
C PRO A 56 10.89 22.24 15.39
N LEU A 57 10.05 21.68 16.26
CA LEU A 57 9.47 20.35 16.05
C LEU A 57 8.53 20.31 14.85
N LEU A 58 7.77 21.38 14.60
CA LEU A 58 6.93 21.50 13.41
C LEU A 58 7.76 21.49 12.11
N VAL A 59 8.83 22.28 12.07
CA VAL A 59 9.74 22.33 10.91
C VAL A 59 10.44 20.97 10.71
N LEU A 60 10.83 20.30 11.80
CA LEU A 60 11.42 18.97 11.74
C LEU A 60 10.43 17.94 11.18
N SER A 61 9.17 17.98 11.61
CA SER A 61 8.11 17.11 11.09
C SER A 61 7.87 17.32 9.59
N LEU A 62 7.77 18.58 9.15
CA LEU A 62 7.62 18.91 7.73
C LEU A 62 8.83 18.46 6.91
N SER A 63 10.03 18.74 7.40
CA SER A 63 11.29 18.37 6.73
C SER A 63 11.43 16.86 6.59
N THR A 64 11.15 16.10 7.66
CA THR A 64 11.19 14.63 7.64
C THR A 64 10.13 14.05 6.70
N HIS A 65 8.95 14.67 6.61
CA HIS A 65 7.93 14.25 5.65
C HIS A 65 8.38 14.44 4.19
N ILE A 66 8.88 15.62 3.84
CA ILE A 66 9.39 15.94 2.50
C ILE A 66 10.58 15.01 2.16
N PHE A 67 11.47 14.80 3.12
CA PHE A 67 12.60 13.88 2.96
C PHE A 67 12.12 12.44 2.71
N GLY A 68 11.07 11.99 3.40
CA GLY A 68 10.45 10.68 3.15
C GLY A 68 9.86 10.53 1.74
N ILE A 69 9.28 11.61 1.18
CA ILE A 69 8.82 11.64 -0.21
C ILE A 69 10.00 11.46 -1.18
N TRP A 70 11.11 12.16 -0.92
CA TRP A 70 12.32 12.03 -1.72
C TRP A 70 12.94 10.62 -1.63
N ILE A 71 13.04 10.04 -0.43
CA ILE A 71 13.48 8.64 -0.25
C ILE A 71 12.60 7.68 -1.06
N THR A 72 11.28 7.89 -1.04
CA THR A 72 10.34 7.07 -1.81
C THR A 72 10.64 7.14 -3.31
N ALA A 73 10.94 8.33 -3.82
CA ALA A 73 11.33 8.52 -5.22
C ALA A 73 12.68 7.87 -5.56
N VAL A 74 13.68 7.98 -4.68
CA VAL A 74 14.98 7.29 -4.84
C VAL A 74 14.79 5.79 -4.90
N ARG A 75 14.06 5.22 -3.94
CA ARG A 75 13.76 3.78 -3.91
C ARG A 75 13.07 3.33 -5.19
N TRP A 76 12.10 4.11 -5.66
CA TRP A 76 11.41 3.81 -6.90
C TRP A 76 12.33 3.90 -8.12
N ASN A 77 13.25 4.87 -8.14
CA ASN A 77 14.29 4.98 -9.17
C ASN A 77 15.19 3.74 -9.19
N THR A 78 15.64 3.26 -8.02
CA THR A 78 16.45 2.04 -7.91
C THR A 78 15.70 0.83 -8.48
N LEU A 79 14.40 0.70 -8.19
CA LEU A 79 13.59 -0.39 -8.73
C LEU A 79 13.39 -0.27 -10.25
N LEU A 80 13.20 0.95 -10.78
CA LEU A 80 13.13 1.21 -12.23
C LEU A 80 14.45 0.91 -12.94
N GLY A 81 15.58 1.23 -12.32
CA GLY A 81 16.92 0.98 -12.86
C GLY A 81 17.18 -0.49 -13.17
N THR A 82 16.57 -1.41 -12.43
CA THR A 82 16.68 -2.86 -12.68
C THR A 82 16.05 -3.30 -14.00
N GLN A 83 15.10 -2.53 -14.51
CA GLN A 83 14.45 -2.73 -15.80
C GLN A 83 15.09 -1.90 -16.90
N LYS A 84 16.32 -1.39 -16.66
CA LYS A 84 17.05 -0.47 -17.54
C LYS A 84 16.31 0.84 -17.82
N VAL A 85 15.36 1.21 -16.96
CA VAL A 85 14.65 2.47 -17.03
C VAL A 85 15.45 3.53 -16.31
N LYS A 86 15.87 4.57 -17.03
CA LYS A 86 16.63 5.69 -16.48
C LYS A 86 15.75 6.92 -16.44
N LEU A 87 15.12 7.17 -15.30
CA LEU A 87 14.44 8.43 -15.00
C LEU A 87 15.23 9.18 -13.92
N GLY A 88 15.27 10.51 -14.03
CA GLY A 88 15.89 11.34 -13.00
C GLY A 88 15.11 11.28 -11.69
N THR A 89 15.81 11.22 -10.56
CA THR A 89 15.17 11.17 -9.23
C THR A 89 14.24 12.36 -9.03
N THR A 90 14.61 13.58 -9.46
CA THR A 90 13.76 14.77 -9.38
C THR A 90 12.44 14.60 -10.12
N THR A 91 12.48 14.05 -11.34
CA THR A 91 11.28 13.76 -12.13
C THR A 91 10.38 12.78 -11.39
N LEU A 92 10.96 11.74 -10.79
CA LEU A 92 10.23 10.77 -9.98
C LEU A 92 9.69 11.37 -8.68
N THR A 93 10.40 12.29 -8.04
CA THR A 93 9.92 13.01 -6.85
C THR A 93 8.65 13.81 -7.17
N LEU A 94 8.63 14.52 -8.30
CA LEU A 94 7.42 15.21 -8.76
C LEU A 94 6.28 14.23 -9.06
N THR A 95 6.57 13.11 -9.72
CA THR A 95 5.58 12.06 -9.99
C THR A 95 5.01 11.47 -8.70
N VAL A 96 5.84 11.23 -7.68
CA VAL A 96 5.43 10.73 -6.36
C VAL A 96 4.57 11.77 -5.64
N LEU A 97 4.93 13.05 -5.68
CA LEU A 97 4.19 14.14 -5.05
C LEU A 97 2.77 14.28 -5.64
N ILE A 98 2.66 14.24 -6.97
CA ILE A 98 1.35 14.25 -7.65
C ILE A 98 0.56 12.96 -7.30
N GLY A 99 1.23 11.82 -7.20
CA GLY A 99 0.62 10.59 -6.69
C GLY A 99 0.05 10.76 -5.27
N PHE A 100 0.79 11.39 -4.37
CA PHE A 100 0.30 11.71 -3.02
C PHE A 100 -0.92 12.64 -3.05
N PHE A 101 -0.94 13.65 -3.92
CA PHE A 101 -2.12 14.48 -4.13
C PHE A 101 -3.33 13.61 -4.51
N PHE A 102 -3.22 12.79 -5.55
CA PHE A 102 -4.32 11.90 -5.95
C PHE A 102 -4.76 10.94 -4.83
N ASN A 103 -3.85 10.43 -4.01
CA ASN A 103 -4.21 9.57 -2.88
C ASN A 103 -4.98 10.30 -1.76
N ASN A 104 -4.80 11.62 -1.60
CA ASN A 104 -5.53 12.41 -0.61
C ASN A 104 -6.91 12.85 -1.12
N PHE A 105 -7.03 13.15 -2.41
CA PHE A 105 -8.28 13.67 -3.00
C PHE A 105 -9.18 12.59 -3.60
N LEU A 106 -8.63 11.45 -4.03
CA LEU A 106 -9.43 10.35 -4.56
C LEU A 106 -9.85 9.42 -3.42
N PRO A 107 -11.12 8.97 -3.38
CA PRO A 107 -11.62 8.04 -2.37
C PRO A 107 -11.01 6.62 -2.49
N THR A 108 -10.13 6.42 -3.47
CA THR A 108 -9.39 5.18 -3.66
C THR A 108 -7.90 5.42 -3.44
N SER A 109 -7.31 4.74 -2.45
CA SER A 109 -5.87 4.78 -2.15
C SER A 109 -4.97 4.17 -3.25
N ILE A 110 -5.55 3.90 -4.42
CA ILE A 110 -4.92 3.31 -5.61
C ILE A 110 -4.77 4.38 -6.70
N GLY A 111 -5.51 5.49 -6.64
CA GLY A 111 -5.50 6.52 -7.67
C GLY A 111 -4.13 7.17 -7.89
N GLY A 112 -3.42 7.48 -6.81
CA GLY A 112 -2.06 8.01 -6.89
C GLY A 112 -1.06 7.04 -7.48
N ASP A 113 -1.23 5.74 -7.24
CA ASP A 113 -0.38 4.71 -7.79
C ASP A 113 -0.65 4.44 -9.27
N VAL A 114 -1.90 4.54 -9.69
CA VAL A 114 -2.26 4.49 -11.12
C VAL A 114 -1.61 5.66 -11.84
N PHE A 115 -1.66 6.86 -11.26
CA PHE A 115 -0.98 8.02 -11.82
C PHE A 115 0.53 7.80 -11.91
N ARG A 116 1.19 7.41 -10.81
CA ARG A 116 2.63 7.11 -10.80
C ARG A 116 3.00 6.07 -11.86
N THR A 117 2.20 5.01 -11.96
CA THR A 117 2.39 3.94 -12.96
C THR A 117 2.36 4.51 -14.37
N TYR A 118 1.29 5.26 -14.70
CA TYR A 118 1.07 5.84 -16.01
C TYR A 118 2.15 6.86 -16.37
N ASP A 119 2.46 7.78 -15.46
CA ASP A 119 3.38 8.88 -15.69
C ASP A 119 4.82 8.36 -15.89
N ALA A 120 5.26 7.40 -15.06
CA ALA A 120 6.55 6.75 -15.27
C ALA A 120 6.60 5.94 -16.57
N ALA A 121 5.52 5.21 -16.90
CA ALA A 121 5.46 4.45 -18.15
C ALA A 121 5.58 5.36 -19.38
N LYS A 122 4.84 6.48 -19.37
CA LYS A 122 4.86 7.49 -20.43
C LYS A 122 6.23 8.16 -20.56
N LYS A 123 6.81 8.62 -19.44
CA LYS A 123 8.12 9.32 -19.43
C LYS A 123 9.28 8.41 -19.80
N ALA A 124 9.22 7.13 -19.43
CA ALA A 124 10.26 6.15 -19.76
C ALA A 124 10.04 5.42 -21.08
N ASN A 125 8.91 5.67 -21.77
CA ASN A 125 8.48 4.95 -22.97
C ASN A 125 8.52 3.41 -22.81
N ILE A 126 7.98 2.94 -21.68
CA ILE A 126 7.89 1.51 -21.36
C ILE A 126 6.43 1.05 -21.29
N PRO A 127 6.15 -0.26 -21.44
CA PRO A 127 4.82 -0.79 -21.22
C PRO A 127 4.30 -0.46 -19.81
N ILE A 128 3.03 -0.09 -19.71
CA ILE A 128 2.40 0.26 -18.43
C ILE A 128 2.44 -0.91 -17.43
N GLU A 129 2.41 -2.15 -17.93
CA GLU A 129 2.53 -3.38 -17.14
C GLU A 129 3.88 -3.47 -16.41
N THR A 130 4.95 -3.00 -17.05
CA THR A 130 6.30 -2.97 -16.50
C THR A 130 6.36 -2.02 -15.30
N SER A 131 5.84 -0.80 -15.48
CA SER A 131 5.73 0.20 -14.42
C SER A 131 4.83 -0.27 -13.27
N ALA A 132 3.70 -0.91 -13.59
CA ALA A 132 2.75 -1.42 -12.59
C ALA A 132 3.37 -2.53 -11.74
N SER A 133 4.15 -3.42 -12.37
CA SER A 133 4.87 -4.50 -11.70
C SER A 133 5.85 -3.96 -10.67
N ILE A 134 6.54 -2.86 -10.99
CA ILE A 134 7.47 -2.20 -10.07
C ILE A 134 6.76 -1.65 -8.83
N ILE A 135 5.62 -0.98 -9.00
CA ILE A 135 4.83 -0.44 -7.88
C ILE A 135 4.31 -1.57 -6.97
N ILE A 136 3.93 -2.71 -7.56
CA ILE A 136 3.54 -3.89 -6.77
C ILE A 136 4.72 -4.38 -5.91
N VAL A 137 5.92 -4.50 -6.49
CA VAL A 137 7.14 -4.87 -5.74
C VAL A 137 7.43 -3.86 -4.64
N GLU A 138 7.32 -2.57 -4.93
CA GLU A 138 7.51 -1.48 -3.97
C GLU A 138 6.55 -1.61 -2.78
N ARG A 139 5.26 -1.90 -3.02
CA ARG A 139 4.26 -2.09 -1.96
C ARG A 139 4.55 -3.31 -1.11
N PHE A 140 4.89 -4.45 -1.72
CA PHE A 140 5.22 -5.66 -0.97
C PHE A 140 6.48 -5.47 -0.13
N SER A 141 7.53 -4.87 -0.69
CA SER A 141 8.73 -4.51 0.05
C SER A 141 8.40 -3.61 1.25
N GLY A 142 7.55 -2.59 1.06
CA GLY A 142 7.10 -1.71 2.14
C GLY A 142 6.36 -2.46 3.26
N VAL A 143 5.44 -3.37 2.91
CA VAL A 143 4.70 -4.18 3.90
C VAL A 143 5.65 -5.11 4.66
N ILE A 144 6.57 -5.79 3.97
CA ILE A 144 7.54 -6.68 4.61
C ILE A 144 8.43 -5.88 5.58
N SER A 145 8.98 -4.75 5.13
CA SER A 145 9.79 -3.88 5.98
C SER A 145 9.02 -3.40 7.21
N ALA A 146 7.78 -2.92 7.03
CA ALA A 146 6.94 -2.47 8.13
C ALA A 146 6.65 -3.59 9.16
N SER A 147 6.33 -4.79 8.67
CA SER A 147 6.11 -5.95 9.54
C SER A 147 7.39 -6.39 10.28
N THR A 148 8.55 -6.31 9.64
CA THR A 148 9.85 -6.55 10.28
C THR A 148 10.11 -5.52 11.39
N TYR A 149 9.90 -4.23 11.11
CA TYR A 149 10.05 -3.19 12.13
C TYR A 149 9.09 -3.39 13.30
N ALA A 150 7.85 -3.81 13.04
CA ALA A 150 6.89 -4.12 14.10
C ALA A 150 7.36 -5.25 15.01
N ILE A 151 7.96 -6.31 14.46
CA ILE A 151 8.54 -7.41 15.26
C ILE A 151 9.73 -6.93 16.08
N ILE A 152 10.65 -6.19 15.46
CA ILE A 152 11.83 -5.67 16.17
C ILE A 152 11.37 -4.77 17.32
N ALA A 153 10.40 -3.89 17.08
CA ALA A 153 9.83 -3.02 18.11
C ALA A 153 9.16 -3.81 19.24
N LEU A 154 8.41 -4.87 18.93
CA LEU A 154 7.81 -5.75 19.94
C LEU A 154 8.86 -6.50 20.77
N PHE A 155 9.95 -6.93 20.14
CA PHE A 155 11.03 -7.64 20.82
C PHE A 155 11.80 -6.70 21.76
N LEU A 156 12.19 -5.52 21.27
CA LEU A 156 12.92 -4.52 22.06
C LEU A 156 12.06 -3.86 23.14
N GLY A 157 10.75 -3.71 22.88
CA GLY A 157 9.78 -3.13 23.80
C GLY A 157 9.02 -4.15 24.65
N PHE A 158 9.42 -5.42 24.65
CA PHE A 158 8.69 -6.52 25.31
C PHE A 158 8.43 -6.26 26.80
N THR A 159 9.33 -5.55 27.47
CA THR A 159 9.21 -5.17 28.89
C THR A 159 8.27 -3.99 29.12
N ALA A 160 8.14 -3.07 28.15
CA ALA A 160 7.25 -1.91 28.22
C ALA A 160 5.80 -2.24 27.83
N ILE A 161 5.59 -3.29 27.03
CA ILE A 161 4.29 -3.64 26.43
C ILE A 161 3.46 -4.58 27.33
N GLY A 162 4.05 -5.13 28.40
CA GLY A 162 3.33 -5.94 29.38
C GLY A 162 2.91 -7.32 28.83
N ASN A 163 2.58 -8.22 29.76
CA ASN A 163 2.29 -9.63 29.46
C ASN A 163 0.86 -9.80 28.91
N ARG A 164 0.57 -9.55 27.61
CA ARG A 164 -0.68 -10.05 26.93
C ARG A 164 -0.82 -9.82 25.40
N SER A 165 -1.36 -10.87 24.77
CA SER A 165 -2.16 -10.99 23.52
C SER A 165 -1.70 -10.42 22.18
N PHE A 166 -0.88 -9.37 22.07
CA PHE A 166 -0.59 -8.74 20.76
C PHE A 166 0.54 -9.42 19.97
N ILE A 167 1.41 -10.16 20.66
CA ILE A 167 2.57 -10.81 20.05
C ILE A 167 2.13 -11.90 19.05
N ILE A 168 1.16 -12.72 19.43
CA ILE A 168 0.68 -13.84 18.59
C ILE A 168 0.08 -13.32 17.26
N PRO A 169 -0.87 -12.36 17.24
CA PRO A 169 -1.37 -11.78 15.99
C PRO A 169 -0.29 -11.15 15.11
N VAL A 170 0.71 -10.48 15.69
CA VAL A 170 1.78 -9.83 14.90
C VAL A 170 2.72 -10.86 14.29
N ILE A 171 3.07 -11.92 15.03
CA ILE A 171 3.84 -13.05 14.49
C ILE A 171 3.06 -13.74 13.36
N ILE A 172 1.77 -14.02 13.56
CA ILE A 172 0.90 -14.61 12.53
C ILE A 172 0.87 -13.70 11.28
N PHE A 173 0.67 -12.40 11.46
CA PHE A 173 0.65 -11.43 10.36
C PHE A 173 1.98 -11.40 9.61
N PHE A 174 3.11 -11.45 10.31
CA PHE A 174 4.42 -11.51 9.70
C PHE A 174 4.66 -12.80 8.91
N ILE A 175 4.27 -13.96 9.47
CA ILE A 175 4.35 -15.25 8.77
C ILE A 175 3.50 -15.21 7.50
N ILE A 176 2.28 -14.66 7.57
CA ILE A 176 1.42 -14.45 6.39
C ILE A 176 2.13 -13.54 5.36
N CYS A 177 2.75 -12.44 5.80
CA CYS A 177 3.52 -11.56 4.90
C CYS A 177 4.68 -12.30 4.23
N ILE A 178 5.42 -13.13 4.96
CA ILE A 178 6.51 -13.97 4.41
C ILE A 178 5.96 -14.98 3.42
N ILE A 179 4.87 -15.68 3.74
CA ILE A 179 4.26 -16.66 2.83
C ILE A 179 3.81 -15.98 1.54
N ILE A 180 3.15 -14.82 1.64
CA ILE A 180 2.73 -14.03 0.47
C ILE A 180 3.96 -13.58 -0.34
N ALA A 181 4.99 -13.07 0.32
CA ALA A 181 6.24 -12.67 -0.34
C ALA A 181 6.90 -13.86 -1.06
N PHE A 182 6.97 -15.02 -0.42
CA PHE A 182 7.52 -16.25 -0.97
C PHE A 182 6.71 -16.77 -2.17
N LEU A 183 5.37 -16.72 -2.11
CA LEU A 183 4.49 -17.07 -3.23
C LEU A 183 4.68 -16.15 -4.44
N ILE A 184 4.92 -14.86 -4.21
CA ILE A 184 5.15 -13.87 -5.27
C ILE A 184 6.55 -14.06 -5.89
N LEU A 185 7.56 -14.29 -5.04
CA LEU A 185 8.95 -14.50 -5.46
C LEU A 185 9.16 -15.83 -6.19
N ASN A 186 8.34 -16.84 -5.87
CA ASN A 186 8.51 -18.22 -6.33
C ASN A 186 7.21 -18.78 -6.98
N PRO A 187 6.75 -18.22 -8.11
CA PRO A 187 5.55 -18.71 -8.80
C PRO A 187 5.75 -20.06 -9.49
N SER A 188 6.94 -20.66 -9.40
CA SER A 188 7.11 -22.09 -9.67
C SER A 188 6.29 -22.97 -8.70
N ILE A 189 5.90 -22.47 -7.53
CA ILE A 189 4.92 -23.12 -6.63
C ILE A 189 3.46 -22.92 -7.09
N LEU A 190 3.18 -21.86 -7.85
CA LEU A 190 1.93 -21.69 -8.62
C LEU A 190 1.88 -22.61 -9.87
N ARG A 191 2.79 -23.60 -9.99
CA ARG A 191 2.65 -24.75 -10.92
C ARG A 191 1.56 -25.75 -10.50
N LEU A 192 0.77 -25.46 -9.46
CA LEU A 192 -0.55 -26.08 -9.23
C LEU A 192 -1.57 -25.68 -10.33
N ASN A 193 -1.22 -25.97 -11.60
CA ASN A 193 -2.00 -25.64 -12.79
C ASN A 193 -3.46 -26.14 -12.71
N LYS A 194 -3.70 -27.24 -11.99
CA LYS A 194 -5.05 -27.81 -11.81
C LYS A 194 -5.95 -26.97 -10.91
N LEU A 195 -5.45 -26.37 -9.83
CA LEU A 195 -6.26 -25.62 -8.87
C LEU A 195 -6.50 -24.16 -9.35
N ILE A 196 -5.46 -23.57 -9.95
CA ILE A 196 -5.44 -22.17 -10.38
C ILE A 196 -6.33 -21.92 -11.60
N ASN A 197 -6.44 -22.89 -12.52
CA ASN A 197 -7.33 -22.77 -13.68
C ASN A 197 -8.82 -22.92 -13.35
N LYS A 198 -9.14 -23.49 -12.17
CA LYS A 198 -10.53 -23.63 -11.71
C LYS A 198 -11.13 -22.31 -11.22
N ILE A 199 -10.28 -21.37 -10.81
CA ILE A 199 -10.69 -20.08 -10.23
C ILE A 199 -10.21 -18.95 -11.15
N LYS A 200 -11.16 -18.32 -11.85
CA LYS A 200 -10.92 -17.28 -12.87
C LYS A 200 -10.04 -16.11 -12.37
N PHE A 201 -10.15 -15.77 -11.08
CA PHE A 201 -9.34 -14.73 -10.42
C PHE A 201 -7.86 -15.14 -10.28
N LEU A 202 -7.58 -16.38 -9.85
CA LEU A 202 -6.22 -16.88 -9.64
C LEU A 202 -5.45 -17.03 -10.96
N LYS A 203 -6.13 -17.40 -12.07
CA LYS A 203 -5.53 -17.40 -13.41
C LYS A 203 -5.03 -16.02 -13.84
N LYS A 204 -5.87 -14.98 -13.64
CA LYS A 204 -5.53 -13.59 -13.98
C LYS A 204 -4.41 -13.03 -13.11
N VAL A 205 -4.34 -13.46 -11.84
CA VAL A 205 -3.24 -13.15 -10.92
C VAL A 205 -1.96 -13.89 -11.33
N LYS A 206 -2.03 -15.16 -11.73
CA LYS A 206 -0.87 -15.94 -12.21
C LYS A 206 -0.22 -15.33 -13.45
N GLU A 207 -1.00 -14.91 -14.44
CA GLU A 207 -0.46 -14.27 -15.66
C GLU A 207 0.27 -12.96 -15.32
N LYS A 208 -0.30 -12.13 -14.44
CA LYS A 208 0.37 -10.91 -13.94
C LYS A 208 1.61 -11.23 -13.07
N LEU A 209 1.53 -12.23 -12.21
CA LEU A 209 2.65 -12.67 -11.36
C LEU A 209 3.77 -13.33 -12.17
N ALA A 210 3.48 -13.95 -13.31
CA ALA A 210 4.49 -14.50 -14.21
C ALA A 210 5.34 -13.37 -14.82
N ASN A 211 4.71 -12.28 -15.26
CA ASN A 211 5.45 -11.08 -15.71
C ASN A 211 6.31 -10.49 -14.59
N ILE A 212 5.75 -10.40 -13.37
CA ILE A 212 6.48 -9.97 -12.16
C ILE A 212 7.62 -10.92 -11.81
N TYR A 213 7.48 -12.23 -12.03
CA TYR A 213 8.51 -13.23 -11.77
C TYR A 213 9.68 -13.18 -12.72
N PHE A 214 9.41 -12.95 -14.01
CA PHE A 214 10.48 -12.71 -14.97
C PHE A 214 11.25 -11.42 -14.63
N THR A 215 10.55 -10.40 -14.13
CA THR A 215 11.20 -9.23 -13.49
C THR A 215 11.99 -9.65 -12.24
N PHE A 216 11.47 -10.54 -11.38
CA PHE A 216 12.16 -10.98 -10.17
C PHE A 216 13.41 -11.83 -10.42
N LEU A 217 13.38 -12.72 -11.41
CA LEU A 217 14.53 -13.49 -11.84
C LEU A 217 15.64 -12.59 -12.40
N SER A 218 15.29 -11.44 -12.97
CA SER A 218 16.27 -10.43 -13.37
C SER A 218 17.00 -9.83 -12.14
N PHE A 219 16.33 -9.67 -10.98
CA PHE A 219 16.96 -9.18 -9.75
C PHE A 219 18.00 -10.16 -9.18
N LYS A 220 17.77 -11.48 -9.29
CA LYS A 220 18.66 -12.50 -8.71
C LYS A 220 20.04 -12.53 -9.38
N LYS A 221 20.17 -12.00 -10.60
CA LYS A 221 21.42 -11.96 -11.37
C LYS A 221 22.35 -10.80 -11.00
N PHE A 222 21.86 -9.79 -10.25
CA PHE A 222 22.61 -8.56 -9.92
C PHE A 222 22.85 -8.40 -8.41
N LYS A 223 23.44 -9.41 -7.75
CA LYS A 223 23.88 -9.35 -6.34
C LYS A 223 24.81 -8.16 -6.02
N TRP A 224 25.44 -7.54 -7.03
CA TRP A 224 26.44 -6.48 -6.87
C TRP A 224 25.90 -5.04 -6.96
N VAL A 225 24.60 -4.82 -7.27
CA VAL A 225 24.04 -3.46 -7.42
C VAL A 225 23.58 -2.84 -6.08
N LEU A 226 23.55 -3.62 -5.00
CA LEU A 226 23.18 -3.16 -3.65
C LEU A 226 24.35 -2.53 -2.86
N VAL A 227 25.56 -2.47 -3.42
CA VAL A 227 26.78 -2.04 -2.71
C VAL A 227 27.40 -0.77 -3.31
N ARG A 228 26.72 -0.07 -4.23
CA ARG A 228 27.24 1.16 -4.82
C ARG A 228 26.24 2.31 -4.83
#